data_AF-A0A220UNB7-F1
#
_entry.id   AF-A0A220UNB7-F1
#
_cell.length_a   1.000
_cell.length_b   1.000
_cell.length_c   1.000
_cell.angle_alpha   90.00
_cell.angle_beta   90.00
_cell.angle_gamma   90.00
#
_symmetry.space_group_name_H-M   'P 1'
#
loop_
_entity.id
_entity.type
_entity.pdbx_description
1 polymer ?
#
loop_
_entity_poly.entity_id
_entity_poly.type
_entity_poly.pdbx_seq_one_letter_code
_entity_poly.pdbx_strand_id
1 'polypeptide(L)'
;MRHELYLLQQENRLSCQLARELVSLIETVPYQQTTIELKLLELLACTQQKNRSLLMLMQLCESSAVEGQRLRQFKFSQCLNQHVNDWQQHREMNKLGQLFLPLLKHYLQDIQALELQFYQQLSVQNDKTTSGGLGHSQHAQNLT
;
A
#
# COMPACT_ATOMS: atom_id res chain seq x y z
N MET A 1 15.26 6.81 2.38
CA MET A 1 14.52 5.66 1.81
C MET A 1 14.01 4.67 2.86
N ARG A 2 14.85 4.18 3.80
CA ARG A 2 14.46 3.14 4.79
C ARG A 2 13.21 3.48 5.61
N HIS A 3 13.08 4.73 6.07
CA HIS A 3 11.91 5.18 6.84
C HIS A 3 10.61 5.11 6.01
N GLU A 4 10.61 5.65 4.79
CA GLU A 4 9.43 5.61 3.91
C GLU A 4 9.03 4.19 3.50
N LEU A 5 10.00 3.30 3.30
CA LEU A 5 9.70 1.88 3.05
C LEU A 5 9.07 1.21 4.26
N TYR A 6 9.56 1.50 5.46
CA TYR A 6 8.99 0.99 6.70
C TYR A 6 7.53 1.46 6.89
N LEU A 7 7.27 2.76 6.71
CA LEU A 7 5.91 3.31 6.77
C LEU A 7 5.01 2.64 5.73
N LEU A 8 5.47 2.54 4.48
CA LEU A 8 4.71 1.91 3.41
C LEU A 8 4.38 0.44 3.71
N GLN A 9 5.29 -0.31 4.34
CA GLN A 9 5.04 -1.70 4.77
C GLN A 9 3.99 -1.79 5.89
N GLN A 10 4.04 -0.87 6.86
CA GLN A 10 3.07 -0.81 7.95
C GLN A 10 1.66 -0.51 7.40
N GLU A 11 1.55 0.51 6.57
CA GLU A 11 0.28 0.86 5.92
C GLU A 11 -0.24 -0.28 5.05
N ASN A 12 0.64 -1.05 4.42
CA ASN A 12 0.19 -2.17 3.62
C ASN A 12 -0.45 -3.29 4.44
N ARG A 13 0.16 -3.61 5.60
CA ARG A 13 -0.40 -4.59 6.53
C ARG A 13 -1.76 -4.14 7.03
N LEU A 14 -1.88 -2.85 7.38
CA LEU A 14 -3.14 -2.26 7.83
C LEU A 14 -4.21 -2.31 6.72
N SER A 15 -3.87 -1.90 5.50
CA SER A 15 -4.78 -1.99 4.33
C SER A 15 -5.30 -3.41 4.13
N CYS A 16 -4.42 -4.42 4.20
CA CYS A 16 -4.82 -5.82 4.07
C CYS A 16 -5.74 -6.28 5.20
N GLN A 17 -5.45 -5.89 6.44
CA GLN A 17 -6.29 -6.20 7.59
C GLN A 17 -7.70 -5.60 7.42
N LEU A 18 -7.76 -4.31 7.11
CA LEU A 18 -9.03 -3.60 6.89
C LEU A 18 -9.83 -4.22 5.74
N ALA A 19 -9.17 -4.58 4.63
CA ALA A 19 -9.83 -5.23 3.51
C ALA A 19 -10.43 -6.60 3.88
N ARG A 20 -9.74 -7.41 4.70
CA ARG A 20 -10.27 -8.69 5.19
C ARG A 20 -11.45 -8.51 6.13
N GLU A 21 -11.34 -7.55 7.06
CA GLU A 21 -12.43 -7.19 7.97
C GLU A 21 -13.66 -6.73 7.20
N LEU A 22 -13.48 -5.86 6.20
CA LEU A 22 -14.55 -5.39 5.32
C LEU A 22 -15.20 -6.53 4.53
N VAL A 23 -14.42 -7.44 3.95
CA VAL A 23 -14.97 -8.62 3.27
C VAL A 23 -15.83 -9.43 4.23
N SER A 24 -15.34 -9.73 5.42
CA SER A 24 -16.09 -10.48 6.44
C SER A 24 -17.38 -9.76 6.85
N LEU A 25 -17.34 -8.44 7.05
CA LEU A 25 -18.51 -7.64 7.45
C LEU A 25 -19.55 -7.54 6.34
N ILE A 26 -19.13 -7.49 5.08
CA ILE A 26 -20.05 -7.43 3.93
C ILE A 26 -20.63 -8.82 3.62
N GLU A 27 -19.90 -9.91 3.86
CA GLU A 27 -20.42 -11.27 3.66
C GLU A 27 -21.34 -11.74 4.80
N THR A 28 -21.30 -11.09 5.97
CA THR A 28 -22.09 -11.48 7.14
C THR A 28 -23.35 -10.62 7.28
N VAL A 29 -24.50 -11.28 7.46
CA VAL A 29 -25.81 -10.63 7.70
C VAL A 29 -26.21 -10.84 9.17
N PRO A 30 -26.77 -9.83 9.88
CA PRO A 30 -27.14 -8.49 9.40
C PRO A 30 -25.93 -7.56 9.22
N TYR A 31 -26.03 -6.65 8.24
CA TYR A 31 -24.98 -5.67 7.97
C TYR A 31 -24.74 -4.74 9.17
N GLN A 32 -23.49 -4.66 9.61
CA GLN A 32 -23.06 -3.68 10.60
C GLN A 32 -22.68 -2.36 9.90
N GLN A 33 -23.69 -1.63 9.39
CA GLN A 33 -23.49 -0.49 8.49
C GLN A 33 -22.50 0.56 9.01
N THR A 34 -22.63 0.96 10.28
CA THR A 34 -21.72 1.93 10.92
C THR A 34 -20.29 1.40 10.97
N THR A 35 -20.11 0.13 11.33
CA THR A 35 -18.78 -0.51 11.33
C THR A 35 -18.18 -0.55 9.93
N ILE A 36 -18.98 -0.92 8.93
CA ILE A 36 -18.55 -0.96 7.52
C ILE A 36 -18.12 0.44 7.06
N GLU A 37 -18.91 1.47 7.36
CA GLU A 37 -18.56 2.84 7.02
C GLU A 37 -17.24 3.29 7.65
N LEU A 38 -17.07 3.06 8.96
CA LEU A 38 -15.83 3.41 9.66
C LEU A 38 -14.63 2.69 9.02
N LYS A 39 -14.78 1.40 8.72
CA LYS A 39 -13.71 0.60 8.10
C LYS A 39 -13.38 1.04 6.68
N LEU A 40 -14.37 1.49 5.91
CA LEU A 40 -14.16 2.08 4.59
C LEU A 40 -13.39 3.40 4.68
N LEU A 41 -13.71 4.25 5.66
CA LEU A 41 -13.00 5.51 5.91
C LEU A 41 -11.56 5.26 6.38
N GLU A 42 -11.34 4.30 7.27
CA GLU A 42 -10.01 3.85 7.70
C GLU A 42 -9.19 3.37 6.49
N LEU A 43 -9.79 2.56 5.61
CA LEU A 43 -9.11 2.07 4.42
C LEU A 43 -8.78 3.24 3.45
N LEU A 44 -9.69 4.18 3.25
CA LEU A 44 -9.41 5.38 2.45
C LEU A 44 -8.22 6.17 2.99
N ALA A 45 -8.20 6.47 4.28
CA ALA A 45 -7.10 7.17 4.92
C ALA A 45 -5.77 6.41 4.74
N CYS A 46 -5.79 5.08 4.94
CA CYS A 46 -4.63 4.22 4.71
C CYS A 46 -4.15 4.29 3.25
N THR A 47 -5.06 4.26 2.27
CA THR A 47 -4.66 4.38 0.85
C THR A 47 -4.04 5.73 0.50
N GLN A 48 -4.48 6.82 1.13
CA GLN A 48 -3.91 8.15 0.98
C GLN A 48 -2.48 8.20 1.54
N GLN A 49 -2.27 7.62 2.73
CA GLN A 49 -0.94 7.56 3.34
C GLN A 49 0.03 6.71 2.52
N LYS A 50 -0.40 5.56 1.99
CA LYS A 50 0.40 4.75 1.05
C LYS A 50 0.81 5.54 -0.18
N ASN A 51 -0.13 6.29 -0.78
CA ASN A 51 0.16 7.15 -1.94
C ASN A 51 1.22 8.21 -1.59
N ARG A 52 1.13 8.83 -0.41
CA ARG A 52 2.12 9.79 0.07
C ARG A 52 3.50 9.15 0.20
N SER A 53 3.63 8.02 0.89
CA SER A 53 4.92 7.33 1.03
C SER A 53 5.51 6.88 -0.31
N LEU A 54 4.68 6.45 -1.27
CA LEU A 54 5.15 6.12 -2.62
C LEU A 54 5.67 7.35 -3.38
N LEU A 55 5.00 8.50 -3.26
CA LEU A 55 5.50 9.76 -3.84
C LEU A 55 6.84 10.17 -3.22
N MET A 56 6.98 10.04 -1.89
CA MET A 56 8.26 10.29 -1.21
C MET A 56 9.35 9.34 -1.71
N LEU A 57 9.03 8.06 -1.93
CA LEU A 57 9.99 7.09 -2.49
C LEU A 57 10.40 7.43 -3.93
N MET A 58 9.48 7.89 -4.76
CA MET A 58 9.79 8.34 -6.13
C MET A 58 10.76 9.54 -6.11
N GLN A 59 10.65 10.44 -5.13
CA GLN A 59 11.58 11.56 -4.97
C GLN A 59 12.96 11.12 -4.48
N LEU A 60 13.05 9.99 -3.79
CA LEU A 60 14.28 9.47 -3.20
C LEU A 60 15.02 8.48 -4.10
N CYS A 61 14.36 7.90 -5.10
CA CYS A 61 14.97 6.97 -6.05
C CYS A 61 14.24 6.92 -7.39
N GLU A 62 15.01 6.83 -8.47
CA GLU A 62 14.49 6.56 -9.81
C GLU A 62 14.35 5.04 -9.99
N SER A 63 13.19 4.52 -9.59
CA SER A 63 12.90 3.09 -9.65
C SER A 63 11.56 2.85 -10.33
N SER A 64 11.58 2.17 -11.48
CA SER A 64 10.38 1.76 -12.22
C SER A 64 9.46 0.86 -11.38
N ALA A 65 10.01 0.15 -10.40
CA ALA A 65 9.23 -0.64 -9.45
C ALA A 65 8.36 0.25 -8.56
N VAL A 66 8.89 1.40 -8.10
CA VAL A 66 8.15 2.39 -7.29
C VAL A 66 7.08 3.06 -8.14
N GLU A 67 7.38 3.42 -9.38
CA GLU A 67 6.40 4.00 -10.31
C GLU A 67 5.24 3.03 -10.58
N GLY A 68 5.56 1.77 -10.88
CA GLY A 68 4.56 0.72 -11.10
C GLY A 68 3.70 0.48 -9.86
N GLN A 69 4.31 0.48 -8.67
CA GLN A 69 3.58 0.34 -7.41
C GLN A 69 2.69 1.54 -7.12
N ARG A 70 3.17 2.76 -7.37
CA ARG A 70 2.37 3.99 -7.26
C ARG A 70 1.17 3.94 -8.19
N LEU A 71 1.33 3.53 -9.44
CA LEU A 71 0.23 3.49 -10.40
C LEU A 71 -0.87 2.52 -9.95
N ARG A 72 -0.49 1.34 -9.45
CA ARG A 72 -1.45 0.37 -8.88
C ARG A 72 -2.19 0.94 -7.67
N GLN A 73 -1.46 1.52 -6.71
CA GLN A 73 -2.03 2.11 -5.52
C GLN A 73 -2.98 3.28 -5.85
N PHE A 74 -2.63 4.10 -6.84
CA PHE A 74 -3.47 5.20 -7.31
C PHE A 74 -4.78 4.70 -7.90
N LYS A 75 -4.73 3.70 -8.81
CA LYS A 75 -5.94 3.11 -9.40
C LYS A 75 -6.87 2.51 -8.34
N PHE A 76 -6.30 1.76 -7.39
CA PHE A 76 -7.07 1.20 -6.28
C PHE A 76 -7.73 2.31 -5.44
N SER A 77 -6.96 3.32 -5.03
CA SER A 77 -7.47 4.44 -4.22
C SER A 77 -8.56 5.23 -4.94
N GLN A 78 -8.42 5.46 -6.24
CA GLN A 78 -9.44 6.14 -7.05
C GLN A 78 -10.74 5.33 -7.12
N CYS A 79 -10.64 4.02 -7.39
CA CYS A 79 -11.80 3.13 -7.45
C CYS A 79 -12.51 3.05 -6.10
N LEU A 80 -11.75 2.90 -5.01
CA LEU A 80 -12.28 2.85 -3.65
C LEU A 80 -13.01 4.15 -3.31
N ASN A 81 -12.38 5.31 -3.56
CA ASN A 81 -12.97 6.62 -3.29
C ASN A 81 -14.28 6.82 -4.06
N GLN A 82 -14.32 6.46 -5.35
CA GLN A 82 -15.54 6.52 -6.14
C GLN A 82 -16.66 5.69 -5.52
N HIS A 83 -16.39 4.42 -5.19
CA HIS A 83 -17.39 3.54 -4.59
C HIS A 83 -17.85 4.00 -3.22
N VAL A 84 -16.94 4.50 -2.37
CA VAL A 84 -17.31 5.05 -1.05
C VAL A 84 -18.21 6.26 -1.21
N ASN A 85 -17.87 7.22 -2.08
CA ASN A 85 -18.70 8.40 -2.31
C ASN A 85 -20.10 8.01 -2.82
N ASP A 86 -20.17 7.13 -3.81
CA ASP A 86 -21.44 6.67 -4.38
C ASP A 86 -22.30 5.94 -3.33
N TRP A 87 -21.67 5.14 -2.48
CA TRP A 87 -22.38 4.41 -1.42
C TRP A 87 -22.79 5.32 -0.27
N GLN A 88 -22.00 6.31 0.13
CA GLN A 88 -22.37 7.25 1.19
C GLN A 88 -23.59 8.10 0.80
N GLN A 89 -23.76 8.41 -0.49
CA GLN A 89 -24.91 9.14 -1.00
C GLN A 89 -26.22 8.33 -0.96
N HIS A 90 -26.17 7.04 -1.32
CA HIS A 90 -27.38 6.24 -1.55
C HIS A 90 -27.64 5.18 -0.47
N ARG A 91 -26.61 4.81 0.31
CA ARG A 91 -26.62 3.79 1.37
C ARG A 91 -27.21 2.45 0.94
N GLU A 92 -27.10 2.11 -0.34
CA GLU A 92 -27.61 0.85 -0.87
C GLU A 92 -26.71 -0.32 -0.47
N MET A 93 -27.19 -1.19 0.42
CA MET A 93 -26.41 -2.32 0.93
C MET A 93 -26.03 -3.32 -0.17
N ASN A 94 -26.84 -3.46 -1.20
CA ASN A 94 -26.54 -4.33 -2.34
C ASN A 94 -25.26 -3.89 -3.08
N LYS A 95 -24.93 -2.58 -3.07
CA LYS A 95 -23.68 -2.07 -3.66
C LYS A 95 -22.44 -2.51 -2.89
N LEU A 96 -22.55 -2.80 -1.58
CA LEU A 96 -21.45 -3.38 -0.81
C LEU A 96 -21.00 -4.72 -1.40
N GLY A 97 -21.96 -5.62 -1.63
CA GLY A 97 -21.68 -6.92 -2.23
C GLY A 97 -21.26 -6.85 -3.70
N GLN A 98 -21.86 -5.93 -4.47
CA GLN A 98 -21.62 -5.87 -5.92
C GLN A 98 -20.35 -5.13 -6.32
N LEU A 99 -19.99 -4.06 -5.61
CA LEU A 99 -18.87 -3.19 -5.98
C LEU A 99 -17.67 -3.36 -5.06
N PHE A 100 -17.89 -3.39 -3.73
CA PHE A 100 -16.78 -3.45 -2.79
C PHE A 100 -16.19 -4.84 -2.66
N LEU A 101 -16.99 -5.91 -2.60
CA LEU A 101 -16.43 -7.27 -2.47
C LEU A 101 -15.47 -7.63 -3.62
N PRO A 102 -15.80 -7.41 -4.91
CA PRO A 102 -14.86 -7.70 -5.99
C PRO A 102 -13.57 -6.89 -5.88
N LEU A 103 -13.68 -5.59 -5.58
CA LEU A 103 -12.54 -4.69 -5.41
C LEU A 103 -11.60 -5.16 -4.27
N LEU A 104 -12.18 -5.49 -3.10
CA LEU A 104 -11.42 -5.90 -1.93
C LEU A 104 -10.80 -7.29 -2.12
N LYS A 105 -11.52 -8.24 -2.74
CA LYS A 105 -10.98 -9.57 -3.04
C LYS A 105 -9.83 -9.50 -4.03
N HIS A 106 -9.97 -8.72 -5.09
CA HIS A 106 -8.87 -8.50 -6.04
C HIS A 106 -7.64 -7.86 -5.37
N TYR A 107 -7.86 -6.89 -4.47
CA TYR A 107 -6.77 -6.29 -3.70
C TYR A 107 -6.02 -7.32 -2.84
N LEU A 108 -6.76 -8.20 -2.14
CA LEU A 108 -6.19 -9.22 -1.28
C LEU A 108 -5.48 -10.35 -2.04
N GLN A 109 -5.94 -10.69 -3.25
CA GLN A 109 -5.38 -11.79 -4.04
C GLN A 109 -4.19 -11.34 -4.89
N ASP A 110 -4.37 -10.32 -5.71
CA ASP A 110 -3.39 -9.97 -6.74
C ASP A 110 -2.48 -8.83 -6.29
N ILE A 111 -3.05 -7.78 -5.71
CA ILE A 111 -2.30 -6.57 -5.37
C ILE A 111 -1.36 -6.85 -4.19
N GLN A 112 -1.79 -7.61 -3.19
CA GLN A 112 -0.95 -8.00 -2.05
C GLN A 112 0.30 -8.78 -2.50
N ALA A 113 0.16 -9.70 -3.46
CA ALA A 113 1.28 -10.49 -3.96
C ALA A 113 2.30 -9.61 -4.70
N LEU A 114 1.80 -8.69 -5.54
CA LEU A 114 2.63 -7.71 -6.25
C LEU A 114 3.34 -6.74 -5.30
N GLU A 115 2.69 -6.36 -4.19
CA GLU A 115 3.30 -5.54 -3.14
C GLU A 115 4.43 -6.26 -2.43
N LEU A 116 4.26 -7.55 -2.12
CA LEU A 116 5.31 -8.35 -1.51
C LEU A 116 6.55 -8.43 -2.42
N GLN A 117 6.34 -8.68 -3.72
CA GLN A 117 7.41 -8.70 -4.72
C GLN A 117 8.11 -7.34 -4.83
N PHE A 118 7.35 -6.24 -4.77
CA PHE A 118 7.89 -4.88 -4.76
C PHE A 118 8.86 -4.66 -3.58
N TYR A 119 8.50 -5.08 -2.36
CA TYR A 119 9.39 -4.92 -1.21
C TYR A 119 10.66 -5.79 -1.32
N GLN A 120 10.55 -6.99 -1.89
CA GLN A 120 11.70 -7.86 -2.14
C GLN A 120 12.68 -7.20 -3.12
N GLN A 121 12.18 -6.63 -4.22
CA GLN A 121 12.99 -5.93 -5.22
C GLN A 121 13.72 -4.72 -4.62
N LEU A 122 13.04 -3.93 -3.80
CA LEU A 122 13.66 -2.76 -3.17
C LEU A 122 14.66 -3.10 -2.06
N SER A 123 14.44 -4.19 -1.32
CA SER A 123 15.43 -4.67 -0.34
C SER A 123 16.77 -4.97 -1.02
N VAL A 124 16.73 -5.70 -2.15
CA VAL A 124 17.94 -6.05 -2.92
C VAL A 124 18.66 -4.81 -3.48
N GLN A 125 17.94 -3.76 -3.87
CA GLN A 125 18.55 -2.51 -4.34
C GLN A 125 19.23 -1.73 -3.20
N ASN A 126 18.65 -1.74 -2.00
CA ASN A 126 19.14 -0.99 -0.84
C ASN A 126 20.45 -1.58 -0.26
N ASP A 127 20.62 -2.91 -0.37
CA ASP A 127 21.85 -3.59 0.06
C ASP A 127 23.02 -3.32 -0.91
N LYS A 128 22.74 -3.15 -2.21
CA LYS A 128 23.77 -2.80 -3.22
C LYS A 128 24.29 -1.36 -3.09
N THR A 129 23.45 -0.42 -2.66
CA THR A 129 23.87 0.99 -2.47
C THR A 129 24.69 1.19 -1.20
N THR A 130 24.60 0.28 -0.22
CA THR A 130 25.34 0.37 1.05
C THR A 130 26.65 -0.42 1.06
N SER A 131 26.84 -1.37 0.14
CA SER A 131 28.06 -2.16 0.01
C SER A 131 29.10 -1.58 -0.96
N GLY A 132 28.77 -0.54 -1.73
CA GLY A 132 29.69 0.15 -2.65
C GLY A 132 30.52 1.31 -2.05
N GLY A 133 30.37 1.61 -0.75
CA GLY A 133 30.95 2.80 -0.11
C GLY A 133 32.16 2.57 0.81
N LEU A 134 32.65 1.34 0.97
CA LEU A 134 33.71 0.99 1.93
C LEU A 134 34.89 0.28 1.26
N GLY A 135 35.44 0.86 0.19
CA GLY A 135 36.57 0.23 -0.49
C GLY A 135 37.27 1.15 -1.47
N HIS A 136 37.91 2.22 -0.99
CA HIS A 136 39.18 2.75 -1.53
C HIS A 136 39.68 3.93 -0.69
N SER A 137 40.43 3.60 0.36
CA SER A 137 41.51 4.45 0.89
C SER A 137 42.58 3.51 1.46
N GLN A 138 43.33 2.88 0.55
CA GLN A 138 44.68 2.40 0.83
C GLN A 138 45.66 3.45 0.28
N HIS A 139 46.79 3.61 0.99
CA HIS A 139 47.82 4.66 0.89
C HIS A 139 47.36 6.00 1.44
N ALA A 140 47.91 6.55 2.53
CA ALA A 140 49.31 6.67 3.02
C ALA A 140 49.18 7.07 4.51
N GLN A 141 50.05 6.85 5.49
CA GLN A 141 51.46 6.53 5.63
C GLN A 141 51.61 6.03 7.10
N ASN A 142 52.32 4.93 7.32
CA ASN A 142 53.04 4.72 8.57
C ASN A 142 54.46 5.23 8.33
N LEU A 143 54.94 6.15 9.15
CA LEU A 143 56.33 6.17 9.62
C LEU A 143 56.42 7.09 10.84
N THR A 144 56.91 6.47 11.92
CA THR A 144 57.48 7.02 13.15
C THR A 144 58.41 8.20 12.94
#